data_AF-A0A0G2JVP4-F1
#
_entry.id   AF-A0A0G2JVP4-F1
#
_cell.length_a   1.000
_cell.length_b   1.000
_cell.length_c   1.000
_cell.angle_alpha   90.00
_cell.angle_beta   90.00
_cell.angle_gamma   90.00
#
_symmetry.space_group_name_H-M   'P 1'
#
loop_
_entity.id
_entity.type
_entity.pdbx_description
1 polymer ?
#
loop_
_entity_poly.entity_id
_entity_poly.type
_entity_poly.pdbx_seq_one_letter_code
_entity_poly.pdbx_strand_id
1 'polypeptide(L)'
;NREDLLTGRRQEDGFLLVHFSFIPLWSSESQSSPTVFPLVSCESPLSDENLVAMGCLARDFLPSSISFSWNYQNNTEVMQGVRTFPTLRTGDKYTATSQVLLSAKNVLEGSDEYLVCKIHHGNKNKDLHVPIPAVVEMNPNVSVFIPPRDAFSGPAPRKSRLICEATNFSPKQITVSWLQDGKPVKSGFTTEPVTVEAKGSRPQTYKVISTLTITESDWLNLNVFTCRVDHRGLTFWKNVSSTCAASPSTDILAFPIPPSFADIFLTKSAKLSCLVTNLATYDTLNISWSSKSGEPLETNTKIMESHPNGTFSAVGVASVCMEDWDNRKEFVCTVTHRDLPSPQKKFISKPNEVAKHPPAVYLLPPAREQLILRESATVTCLVKGFSPADIFVQWLQRGQPLSSDKYVTSAPMPEPGAPGLYFTHSILTVTEEEWNSGETYTCVVGHEALPHMVTERTVDKSTGKPTLYNVSLIMSDTGGTCY
;
A
#
# COMPACT_ATOMS: atom_id res chain seq x y z
N ASN A 1 -59.11 -26.67 32.91
CA ASN A 1 -60.22 -27.59 32.62
C ASN A 1 -61.53 -26.84 32.73
N ARG A 2 -62.18 -26.70 31.57
CA ARG A 2 -63.60 -26.45 31.26
C ARG A 2 -64.59 -26.22 32.42
N GLU A 3 -65.25 -25.06 32.32
CA GLU A 3 -66.69 -24.74 32.46
C GLU A 3 -67.62 -25.80 33.07
N ASP A 4 -68.60 -25.40 33.91
CA ASP A 4 -69.95 -25.05 33.41
C ASP A 4 -71.03 -24.81 34.50
N LEU A 5 -72.14 -24.19 34.05
CA LEU A 5 -73.54 -24.25 34.53
C LEU A 5 -74.15 -23.12 35.39
N LEU A 6 -74.64 -22.10 34.67
CA LEU A 6 -76.04 -21.60 34.58
C LEU A 6 -77.04 -21.96 35.71
N THR A 7 -77.79 -20.97 36.20
CA THR A 7 -79.27 -20.83 35.97
C THR A 7 -79.90 -19.58 36.65
N GLY A 8 -80.69 -18.82 35.88
CA GLY A 8 -82.09 -18.50 36.24
C GLY A 8 -82.46 -17.21 37.01
N ARG A 9 -82.89 -16.16 36.27
CA ARG A 9 -84.03 -15.20 36.45
C ARG A 9 -84.64 -15.05 37.88
N ARG A 10 -85.05 -13.86 38.36
CA ARG A 10 -85.92 -12.83 37.74
C ARG A 10 -86.08 -11.61 38.67
N GLN A 11 -86.33 -10.45 38.04
CA GLN A 11 -87.24 -9.36 38.45
C GLN A 11 -86.74 -8.28 39.43
N GLU A 12 -86.69 -7.06 38.87
CA GLU A 12 -86.52 -5.76 39.51
C GLU A 12 -87.66 -5.46 40.50
N ASP A 13 -87.32 -4.81 41.62
CA ASP A 13 -88.06 -3.67 42.20
C ASP A 13 -87.35 -3.14 43.45
N GLY A 14 -87.21 -1.81 43.55
CA GLY A 14 -87.03 -1.12 44.84
C GLY A 14 -85.66 -0.50 45.13
N PHE A 15 -85.52 0.79 44.85
CA PHE A 15 -84.48 1.67 45.39
C PHE A 15 -84.65 1.82 46.91
N LEU A 16 -83.61 1.54 47.70
CA LEU A 16 -83.46 2.06 49.06
C LEU A 16 -82.10 2.78 49.17
N LEU A 17 -82.13 4.08 49.49
CA LEU A 17 -80.95 4.92 49.70
C LEU A 17 -80.11 4.41 50.88
N VAL A 18 -78.82 4.20 50.65
CA VAL A 18 -77.80 4.19 51.71
C VAL A 18 -76.84 5.35 51.45
N HIS A 19 -76.90 6.37 52.31
CA HIS A 19 -75.92 7.44 52.38
C HIS A 19 -74.59 6.87 52.87
N PHE A 20 -73.64 6.62 51.97
CA PHE A 20 -72.25 6.39 52.35
C PHE A 20 -71.51 7.73 52.41
N SER A 21 -71.01 8.02 53.60
CA SER A 21 -70.10 9.13 53.87
C SER A 21 -68.79 8.86 53.13
N PHE A 22 -68.48 9.63 52.09
CA PHE A 22 -67.15 9.64 51.49
C PHE A 22 -66.20 10.40 52.43
N ILE A 23 -65.54 9.67 53.31
CA ILE A 23 -64.27 10.10 53.90
C ILE A 23 -63.28 10.10 52.72
N PRO A 24 -62.68 11.24 52.32
CA PRO A 24 -61.63 11.22 51.32
C PRO A 24 -60.44 10.49 51.95
N LEU A 25 -60.22 9.24 51.53
CA LEU A 25 -58.98 8.53 51.75
C LEU A 25 -57.87 9.32 51.05
N TRP A 26 -57.16 10.14 51.82
CA TRP A 26 -55.90 10.74 51.39
C TRP A 26 -54.92 9.59 51.18
N SER A 27 -54.83 9.08 49.95
CA SER A 27 -53.76 8.16 49.60
C SER A 27 -52.45 8.92 49.74
N SER A 28 -51.71 8.69 50.83
CA SER A 28 -50.34 9.16 50.96
C SER A 28 -49.52 8.39 49.93
N GLU A 29 -49.32 8.97 48.76
CA GLU A 29 -48.46 8.42 47.73
C GLU A 29 -47.06 8.25 48.35
N SER A 30 -46.54 7.03 48.36
CA SER A 30 -45.29 6.71 49.04
C SER A 30 -44.16 7.58 48.47
N GLN A 31 -43.54 8.39 49.33
CA GLN A 31 -42.47 9.31 48.93
C GLN A 31 -41.32 8.51 48.29
N SER A 32 -40.97 8.85 47.05
CA SER A 32 -39.88 8.22 46.30
C SER A 32 -38.88 9.27 45.86
N SER A 33 -37.60 9.03 46.17
CA SER A 33 -36.50 9.94 45.84
C SER A 33 -36.07 9.78 44.37
N PRO A 34 -35.64 10.87 43.70
CA PRO A 34 -35.28 10.84 42.30
C PRO A 34 -34.01 10.04 42.00
N THR A 35 -34.07 9.29 40.90
CA THR A 35 -32.88 8.78 40.20
C THR A 35 -32.37 9.88 39.28
N VAL A 36 -31.11 10.28 39.42
CA VAL A 36 -30.55 11.45 38.73
C VAL A 36 -29.48 11.03 37.73
N PHE A 37 -29.49 11.63 36.54
CA PHE A 37 -28.58 11.34 35.43
C PHE A 37 -27.99 12.63 34.87
N PRO A 38 -26.69 12.66 34.56
CA PRO A 38 -26.08 13.81 33.89
C PRO A 38 -26.45 13.82 32.40
N LEU A 39 -26.69 15.01 31.87
CA LEU A 39 -26.91 15.25 30.43
C LEU A 39 -25.79 16.17 29.94
N VAL A 40 -25.07 15.74 28.90
CA VAL A 40 -24.00 16.53 28.29
C VAL A 40 -24.28 16.62 26.79
N SER A 41 -24.33 17.84 26.23
CA SER A 41 -24.44 18.01 24.78
C SER A 41 -23.07 17.95 24.13
N CYS A 42 -22.93 17.17 23.06
CA CYS A 42 -21.67 17.10 22.30
C CYS A 42 -21.50 18.24 21.29
N GLU A 43 -22.55 19.00 20.97
CA GLU A 43 -22.52 20.20 20.10
C GLU A 43 -23.84 20.99 20.31
N SER A 44 -23.80 22.31 20.32
CA SER A 44 -24.99 23.17 20.40
C SER A 44 -25.55 23.42 18.99
N PRO A 45 -26.83 23.12 18.69
CA PRO A 45 -27.43 23.39 17.37
C PRO A 45 -27.76 24.87 17.11
N LEU A 46 -27.37 25.79 17.99
CA LEU A 46 -27.82 27.18 17.98
C LEU A 46 -26.63 28.12 17.78
N SER A 47 -26.45 28.51 16.52
CA SER A 47 -25.97 29.82 16.02
C SER A 47 -25.07 30.68 16.92
N ASP A 48 -23.87 30.99 16.40
CA ASP A 48 -22.97 32.13 16.69
C ASP A 48 -22.50 32.41 18.13
N GLU A 49 -23.04 31.77 19.16
CA GLU A 49 -22.51 31.90 20.52
C GLU A 49 -21.82 30.60 20.96
N ASN A 50 -20.55 30.73 21.34
CA ASN A 50 -19.66 29.65 21.76
C ASN A 50 -20.09 29.08 23.14
N LEU A 51 -21.30 28.51 23.23
CA LEU A 51 -21.96 28.07 24.47
C LEU A 51 -22.05 26.54 24.55
N VAL A 52 -21.74 26.00 25.74
CA VAL A 52 -21.85 24.57 26.09
C VAL A 52 -23.10 24.36 26.93
N ALA A 53 -23.95 23.43 26.50
CA ALA A 53 -25.16 23.03 27.21
C ALA A 53 -24.92 21.77 28.05
N MET A 54 -25.16 21.88 29.36
CA MET A 54 -25.10 20.77 30.32
C MET A 54 -26.44 20.66 31.05
N GLY A 55 -26.80 19.49 31.54
CA GLY A 55 -28.09 19.28 32.17
C GLY A 55 -28.14 18.13 33.17
N CYS A 56 -29.25 18.07 33.88
CA CYS A 56 -29.58 17.03 34.85
C CYS A 56 -30.98 16.52 34.57
N LEU A 57 -31.15 15.21 34.61
CA LEU A 57 -32.43 14.53 34.53
C LEU A 57 -32.72 13.84 35.85
N ALA A 58 -33.82 14.21 36.51
CA ALA A 58 -34.35 13.50 37.67
C ALA A 58 -35.57 12.67 37.23
N ARG A 59 -35.57 11.36 37.47
CA ARG A 59 -36.67 10.43 37.14
C ARG A 59 -37.21 9.74 38.38
N ASP A 60 -38.41 9.19 38.25
CA ASP A 60 -39.02 8.23 39.18
C ASP A 60 -39.20 8.76 40.61
N PHE A 61 -39.62 10.03 40.74
CA PHE A 61 -39.85 10.66 42.05
C PHE A 61 -41.31 11.04 42.33
N LEU A 62 -41.63 11.12 43.62
CA LEU A 62 -42.91 11.56 44.21
C LEU A 62 -42.63 12.28 45.53
N PRO A 63 -43.20 13.47 45.81
CA PRO A 63 -44.21 14.20 45.03
C PRO A 63 -43.61 15.02 43.87
N SER A 64 -44.44 15.69 43.08
CA SER A 64 -44.03 16.46 41.88
C SER A 64 -43.12 17.67 42.15
N SER A 65 -43.06 18.17 43.39
CA SER A 65 -42.26 19.35 43.75
C SER A 65 -40.76 18.99 43.85
N ILE A 66 -39.95 19.60 42.99
CA ILE A 66 -38.49 19.43 42.91
C ILE A 66 -37.84 20.75 42.48
N SER A 67 -36.64 21.05 42.97
CA SER A 67 -35.87 22.22 42.56
C SER A 67 -34.42 21.86 42.22
N PHE A 68 -33.84 22.63 41.29
CA PHE A 68 -32.49 22.45 40.80
C PHE A 68 -31.70 23.74 41.00
N SER A 69 -30.45 23.63 41.46
CA SER A 69 -29.45 24.71 41.48
C SER A 69 -28.13 24.20 40.94
N TRP A 70 -27.27 25.10 40.45
CA TRP A 70 -26.03 24.73 39.77
C TRP A 70 -24.85 25.43 40.41
N ASN A 71 -23.76 24.70 40.60
CA ASN A 71 -22.52 25.19 41.17
C ASN A 71 -21.34 24.94 40.20
N TYR A 72 -20.48 25.93 40.01
CA TYR A 72 -19.28 25.91 39.16
C TYR A 72 -18.16 26.76 39.76
N GLN A 73 -16.88 26.56 39.39
CA GLN A 73 -15.72 27.30 39.91
C GLN A 73 -15.64 27.32 41.44
N ASN A 74 -15.23 26.20 42.05
CA ASN A 74 -15.11 26.08 43.52
C ASN A 74 -16.43 26.41 44.26
N ASN A 75 -17.53 25.78 43.79
CA ASN A 75 -18.85 25.81 44.42
C ASN A 75 -19.63 27.15 44.35
N THR A 76 -19.26 28.07 43.45
CA THR A 76 -20.05 29.30 43.22
C THR A 76 -21.36 28.99 42.50
N GLU A 77 -22.45 29.61 42.95
CA GLU A 77 -23.78 29.38 42.38
C GLU A 77 -23.92 30.05 41.01
N VAL A 78 -24.35 29.27 40.03
CA VAL A 78 -24.58 29.72 38.65
C VAL A 78 -26.05 30.10 38.51
N MET A 79 -26.29 31.40 38.36
CA MET A 79 -27.66 31.95 38.21
C MET A 79 -28.02 32.27 36.76
N GLN A 80 -27.02 32.51 35.91
CA GLN A 80 -27.23 32.90 34.51
C GLN A 80 -27.21 31.67 33.59
N GLY A 81 -28.12 31.63 32.62
CA GLY A 81 -28.19 30.53 31.64
C GLY A 81 -28.81 29.23 32.17
N VAL A 82 -29.31 29.20 33.41
CA VAL A 82 -30.04 28.07 33.99
C VAL A 82 -31.50 28.08 33.51
N ARG A 83 -31.97 26.92 33.03
CA ARG A 83 -33.35 26.67 32.60
C ARG A 83 -33.84 25.37 33.22
N THR A 84 -34.90 25.46 34.02
CA THR A 84 -35.58 24.28 34.58
C THR A 84 -36.88 24.04 33.82
N PHE A 85 -37.07 22.84 33.29
CA PHE A 85 -38.23 22.47 32.51
C PHE A 85 -39.35 21.95 33.43
N PRO A 86 -40.64 22.10 33.04
CA PRO A 86 -41.77 21.61 33.82
C PRO A 86 -41.67 20.10 34.10
N THR A 87 -42.14 19.69 35.29
CA THR A 87 -42.22 18.28 35.67
C THR A 87 -43.25 17.55 34.82
N LEU A 88 -42.86 16.45 34.19
CA LEU A 88 -43.72 15.60 33.36
C LEU A 88 -44.08 14.32 34.13
N ARG A 89 -45.35 13.92 34.07
CA ARG A 89 -45.79 12.63 34.63
C ARG A 89 -45.45 11.52 33.66
N THR A 90 -44.75 10.49 34.11
CA THR A 90 -44.37 9.30 33.34
C THR A 90 -44.85 8.06 34.11
N GLY A 91 -46.00 7.52 33.72
CA GLY A 91 -46.70 6.50 34.50
C GLY A 91 -47.19 7.04 35.84
N ASP A 92 -46.82 6.36 36.93
CA ASP A 92 -47.22 6.72 38.30
C ASP A 92 -46.22 7.65 39.00
N LYS A 93 -45.19 8.13 38.30
CA LYS A 93 -44.11 8.97 38.87
C LYS A 93 -43.81 10.19 38.02
N TYR A 94 -43.02 11.12 38.56
CA TYR A 94 -42.62 12.34 37.87
C TYR A 94 -41.18 12.27 37.35
N THR A 95 -40.92 13.03 36.28
CA THR A 95 -39.61 13.29 35.69
C THR A 95 -39.44 14.78 35.48
N ALA A 96 -38.25 15.32 35.75
CA ALA A 96 -37.93 16.73 35.56
C ALA A 96 -36.49 16.90 35.06
N THR A 97 -36.24 17.97 34.32
CA THR A 97 -34.92 18.30 33.79
C THR A 97 -34.54 19.74 34.06
N SER A 98 -33.24 19.98 34.27
CA SER A 98 -32.65 21.31 34.32
C SER A 98 -31.44 21.36 33.39
N GLN A 99 -31.23 22.50 32.76
CA GLN A 99 -30.14 22.76 31.83
C GLN A 99 -29.42 24.04 32.25
N VAL A 100 -28.11 24.09 32.05
CA VAL A 100 -27.28 25.28 32.18
C VAL A 100 -26.52 25.52 30.87
N LEU A 101 -26.47 26.78 30.44
CA LEU A 101 -25.72 27.24 29.27
C LEU A 101 -24.54 28.10 29.74
N LEU A 102 -23.32 27.67 29.47
CA LEU A 102 -22.08 28.36 29.86
C LEU A 102 -21.19 28.65 28.66
N SER A 103 -20.34 29.68 28.77
CA SER A 103 -19.32 29.97 27.74
C SER A 103 -18.28 28.84 27.63
N ALA A 104 -18.04 28.36 26.42
CA ALA A 104 -17.02 27.35 26.13
C ALA A 104 -15.63 27.78 26.61
N LYS A 105 -15.30 29.08 26.56
CA LYS A 105 -14.03 29.60 27.07
C LYS A 105 -13.89 29.36 28.57
N ASN A 106 -14.91 29.75 29.35
CA ASN A 106 -14.89 29.62 30.81
C ASN A 106 -14.95 28.16 31.28
N VAL A 107 -15.52 27.27 30.47
CA VAL A 107 -15.65 25.83 30.75
C VAL A 107 -14.38 25.06 30.39
N LEU A 108 -13.71 25.41 29.28
CA LEU A 108 -12.48 24.74 28.82
C LEU A 108 -11.20 25.29 29.47
N GLU A 109 -11.18 26.54 29.93
CA GLU A 109 -10.04 27.15 30.64
C GLU A 109 -10.16 27.00 32.17
N GLY A 110 -11.26 26.44 32.67
CA GLY A 110 -11.48 26.19 34.10
C GLY A 110 -10.66 25.00 34.62
N SER A 111 -10.39 25.00 35.93
CA SER A 111 -9.68 23.90 36.61
C SER A 111 -10.58 22.76 37.09
N ASP A 112 -11.90 22.96 37.10
CA ASP A 112 -12.86 21.99 37.63
C ASP A 112 -13.20 20.92 36.58
N GLU A 113 -13.21 19.64 36.95
CA GLU A 113 -13.48 18.52 36.02
C GLU A 113 -14.98 18.26 35.79
N TYR A 114 -15.84 18.84 36.64
CA TYR A 114 -17.30 18.65 36.62
C TYR A 114 -18.04 19.88 37.16
N LEU A 115 -19.29 20.03 36.75
CA LEU A 115 -20.25 20.92 37.40
C LEU A 115 -21.05 20.17 38.46
N VAL A 116 -21.49 20.86 39.51
CA VAL A 116 -22.35 20.26 40.53
C VAL A 116 -23.77 20.74 40.33
N CYS A 117 -24.65 19.81 40.02
CA CYS A 117 -26.08 20.02 39.97
C CYS A 117 -26.70 19.57 41.28
N LYS A 118 -27.27 20.52 42.02
CA LYS A 118 -27.88 20.29 43.33
C LYS A 118 -29.39 20.13 43.16
N ILE A 119 -29.88 18.94 43.48
CA ILE A 119 -31.28 18.56 43.39
C ILE A 119 -31.86 18.54 44.80
N HIS A 120 -32.89 19.34 45.02
CA HIS A 120 -33.65 19.36 46.27
C HIS A 120 -35.04 18.79 46.02
N HIS A 121 -35.37 17.71 46.75
CA HIS A 121 -36.64 17.00 46.63
C HIS A 121 -37.15 16.60 48.02
N GLY A 122 -38.24 17.22 48.46
CA GLY A 122 -38.72 17.09 49.84
C GLY A 122 -37.66 17.53 50.86
N ASN A 123 -37.30 16.66 51.80
CA ASN A 123 -36.27 16.94 52.82
C ASN A 123 -34.87 16.39 52.43
N LYS A 124 -34.67 16.00 51.18
CA LYS A 124 -33.41 15.39 50.72
C LYS A 124 -32.72 16.28 49.69
N ASN A 125 -31.42 16.44 49.88
CA ASN A 125 -30.51 17.06 48.91
C ASN A 125 -29.68 15.96 48.25
N LYS A 126 -29.50 16.07 46.94
CA LYS A 126 -28.63 15.20 46.18
C LYS A 126 -27.78 16.03 45.23
N ASP A 127 -26.48 15.83 45.29
CA ASP A 127 -25.52 16.49 44.42
C ASP A 127 -25.14 15.52 43.30
N LEU A 128 -25.27 15.96 42.06
CA LEU A 128 -24.90 15.22 40.87
C LEU A 128 -23.72 15.91 40.20
N HIS A 129 -22.62 15.19 40.04
CA HIS A 129 -21.48 15.66 39.27
C HIS A 129 -21.76 15.45 37.78
N VAL A 130 -21.83 16.54 37.03
CA VAL A 130 -22.03 16.56 35.58
C VAL A 130 -20.65 16.77 34.94
N PRO A 131 -20.07 15.76 34.27
CA PRO A 131 -18.71 15.84 33.75
C PRO A 131 -18.62 16.90 32.66
N ILE A 132 -17.55 17.71 32.70
CA ILE A 132 -17.24 18.66 31.62
C ILE A 132 -16.68 17.85 30.44
N PRO A 133 -17.19 18.04 29.21
CA PRO A 133 -16.61 17.37 28.05
C PRO A 133 -15.18 17.88 27.82
N ALA A 134 -14.19 17.05 28.14
CA ALA A 134 -12.80 17.31 27.79
C ALA A 134 -12.65 17.26 26.27
N VAL A 135 -12.38 18.42 25.65
CA VAL A 135 -11.97 18.48 24.25
C VAL A 135 -10.53 17.99 24.21
N VAL A 136 -10.31 16.77 23.74
CA VAL A 136 -8.96 16.26 23.54
C VAL A 136 -8.31 17.11 22.46
N GLU A 137 -7.34 17.92 22.86
CA GLU A 137 -6.61 18.78 21.93
C GLU A 137 -5.62 17.94 21.14
N MET A 138 -5.72 18.06 19.82
CA MET A 138 -4.82 17.38 18.90
C MET A 138 -4.28 18.38 17.90
N ASN A 139 -2.97 18.39 17.76
CA ASN A 139 -2.26 19.27 16.84
C ASN A 139 -2.39 18.75 15.40
N PRO A 140 -2.54 19.63 14.41
CA PRO A 140 -2.62 19.23 13.01
C PRO A 140 -1.30 18.64 12.51
N ASN A 141 -1.41 17.54 11.77
CA ASN A 141 -0.33 17.07 10.93
C ASN A 141 -0.41 17.75 9.55
N VAL A 142 0.60 18.54 9.21
CA VAL A 142 0.63 19.35 7.98
C VAL A 142 1.50 18.67 6.93
N SER A 143 0.85 18.27 5.84
CA SER A 143 1.49 17.69 4.65
C SER A 143 1.27 18.61 3.45
N VAL A 144 2.26 18.71 2.56
CA VAL A 144 2.14 19.48 1.31
C VAL A 144 2.55 18.58 0.15
N PHE A 145 1.62 18.40 -0.78
CA PHE A 145 1.81 17.64 -2.01
C PHE A 145 2.20 18.59 -3.15
N ILE A 146 3.32 18.28 -3.78
CA ILE A 146 3.86 19.03 -4.92
C ILE A 146 3.28 18.48 -6.23
N PRO A 147 3.07 19.31 -7.25
CA PRO A 147 2.59 18.84 -8.53
C PRO A 147 3.63 17.93 -9.21
N PRO A 148 3.21 16.86 -9.91
CA PRO A 148 4.11 16.12 -10.77
C PRO A 148 4.61 17.00 -11.92
N ARG A 149 5.77 16.65 -12.49
CA ARG A 149 6.49 17.52 -13.44
C ARG A 149 5.68 17.86 -14.70
N ASP A 150 4.79 16.97 -15.13
CA ASP A 150 3.92 17.10 -16.29
C ASP A 150 2.59 17.83 -15.99
N ALA A 151 2.29 18.15 -14.72
CA ALA A 151 1.05 18.83 -14.33
C ALA A 151 1.03 20.35 -14.58
N PHE A 152 2.07 20.93 -15.17
CA PHE A 152 2.09 22.34 -15.59
C PHE A 152 1.46 22.50 -16.98
N SER A 153 0.28 23.11 -17.04
CA SER A 153 -0.52 23.23 -18.27
C SER A 153 -1.11 24.64 -18.45
N GLY A 154 -1.66 24.91 -19.63
CA GLY A 154 -2.28 26.19 -20.00
C GLY A 154 -1.36 27.15 -20.76
N PRO A 155 -1.87 28.36 -21.11
CA PRO A 155 -1.09 29.39 -21.80
C PRO A 155 0.03 29.91 -20.90
N ALA A 156 1.14 30.38 -21.50
CA ALA A 156 2.27 30.92 -20.76
C ALA A 156 1.85 32.17 -19.94
N PRO A 157 2.22 32.28 -18.65
CA PRO A 157 2.99 31.30 -17.87
C PRO A 157 2.15 30.08 -17.46
N ARG A 158 2.70 28.87 -17.69
CA ARG A 158 2.05 27.60 -17.33
C ARG A 158 1.81 27.53 -15.81
N LYS A 159 0.69 26.96 -15.41
CA LYS A 159 0.26 26.91 -14.00
C LYS A 159 0.07 25.49 -13.52
N SER A 160 0.26 25.28 -12.22
CA SER A 160 -0.07 24.04 -11.52
C SER A 160 -0.51 24.33 -10.08
N ARG A 161 -0.74 23.29 -9.27
CA ARG A 161 -1.37 23.39 -7.95
C ARG A 161 -0.56 22.68 -6.87
N LEU A 162 -0.32 23.35 -5.75
CA LEU A 162 0.18 22.77 -4.51
C LEU A 162 -1.00 22.46 -3.59
N ILE A 163 -1.04 21.28 -2.99
CA ILE A 163 -2.11 20.86 -2.09
C ILE A 163 -1.54 20.75 -0.68
N CYS A 164 -2.03 21.58 0.23
CA CYS A 164 -1.74 21.48 1.66
C CYS A 164 -2.88 20.77 2.37
N GLU A 165 -2.53 19.75 3.14
CA GLU A 165 -3.46 18.93 3.90
C GLU A 165 -3.09 19.02 5.38
N ALA A 166 -4.02 19.50 6.21
CA ALA A 166 -3.90 19.46 7.66
C ALA A 166 -4.90 18.45 8.22
N THR A 167 -4.38 17.42 8.89
CA THR A 167 -5.13 16.25 9.39
C THR A 167 -5.01 16.09 10.90
N ASN A 168 -5.83 15.21 11.47
CA ASN A 168 -5.70 14.74 12.86
C ASN A 168 -5.75 15.85 13.93
N PHE A 169 -6.46 16.95 13.65
CA PHE A 169 -6.57 18.06 14.59
C PHE A 169 -7.92 18.12 15.29
N SER A 170 -7.93 18.66 16.50
CA SER A 170 -9.14 18.97 17.27
C SER A 170 -8.81 20.10 18.24
N PRO A 171 -9.65 21.15 18.37
CA PRO A 171 -11.00 21.33 17.83
C PRO A 171 -11.05 21.79 16.36
N LYS A 172 -12.27 21.87 15.78
CA LYS A 172 -12.56 22.20 14.36
C LYS A 172 -11.99 23.55 13.86
N GLN A 173 -11.81 24.53 14.74
CA GLN A 173 -11.38 25.87 14.35
C GLN A 173 -9.89 25.89 13.96
N ILE A 174 -9.60 26.21 12.70
CA ILE A 174 -8.25 26.23 12.14
C ILE A 174 -8.12 27.32 11.08
N THR A 175 -6.93 27.88 10.90
CA THR A 175 -6.63 28.86 9.84
C THR A 175 -5.50 28.34 8.97
N VAL A 176 -5.68 28.34 7.64
CA VAL A 176 -4.66 27.94 6.67
C VAL A 176 -4.31 29.13 5.78
N SER A 177 -3.02 29.41 5.65
CA SER A 177 -2.46 30.50 4.85
C SER A 177 -1.22 30.03 4.08
N TRP A 178 -0.87 30.77 3.03
CA TRP A 178 0.28 30.48 2.19
C TRP A 178 1.31 31.61 2.22
N LEU A 179 2.59 31.25 2.18
CA LEU A 179 3.68 32.19 2.00
C LEU A 179 4.51 31.78 0.78
N GLN A 180 5.03 32.76 0.05
CA GLN A 180 6.01 32.60 -1.02
C GLN A 180 7.26 33.40 -0.61
N ASP A 181 8.39 32.71 -0.46
CA ASP A 181 9.66 33.28 0.00
C ASP A 181 9.51 34.09 1.30
N GLY A 182 8.74 33.55 2.24
CA GLY A 182 8.44 34.16 3.54
C GLY A 182 7.45 35.33 3.49
N LYS A 183 6.92 35.71 2.31
CA LYS A 183 5.92 36.78 2.16
C LYS A 183 4.51 36.20 2.03
N PRO A 184 3.50 36.80 2.68
CA PRO A 184 2.14 36.29 2.64
C PRO A 184 1.52 36.40 1.24
N VAL A 185 0.96 35.29 0.75
CA VAL A 185 0.22 35.22 -0.51
C VAL A 185 -1.21 35.70 -0.28
N LYS A 186 -1.66 36.71 -1.05
CA LYS A 186 -2.98 37.34 -0.85
C LYS A 186 -4.10 36.71 -1.68
N SER A 187 -3.78 35.99 -2.75
CA SER A 187 -4.76 35.44 -3.71
C SER A 187 -4.19 34.23 -4.45
N GLY A 188 -5.06 33.41 -5.03
CA GLY A 188 -4.65 32.25 -5.84
C GLY A 188 -4.65 30.92 -5.08
N PHE A 189 -5.13 30.91 -3.83
CA PHE A 189 -5.40 29.69 -3.08
C PHE A 189 -6.88 29.58 -2.69
N THR A 190 -7.35 28.35 -2.54
CA THR A 190 -8.71 28.02 -2.10
C THR A 190 -8.63 27.02 -0.97
N THR A 191 -9.28 27.31 0.16
CA THR A 191 -9.36 26.40 1.30
C THR A 191 -10.75 25.78 1.36
N GLU A 192 -10.81 24.46 1.36
CA GLU A 192 -12.04 23.67 1.45
C GLU A 192 -12.63 23.73 2.86
N PRO A 193 -13.95 23.48 3.03
CA PRO A 193 -14.56 23.43 4.36
C PRO A 193 -13.96 22.29 5.21
N VAL A 194 -13.85 22.52 6.51
CA VAL A 194 -13.34 21.52 7.47
C VAL A 194 -14.27 20.31 7.53
N THR A 195 -13.71 19.12 7.31
CA THR A 195 -14.44 17.83 7.31
C THR A 195 -14.01 16.94 8.47
N VAL A 196 -14.83 15.93 8.78
CA VAL A 196 -14.58 14.93 9.81
C VAL A 196 -13.85 13.73 9.19
N GLU A 197 -12.75 13.27 9.80
CA GLU A 197 -11.91 12.20 9.23
C GLU A 197 -12.50 10.79 9.39
N ALA A 198 -13.18 10.51 10.51
CA ALA A 198 -13.78 9.21 10.76
C ALA A 198 -15.05 9.32 11.61
N LYS A 199 -16.10 8.59 11.19
CA LYS A 199 -17.30 8.36 12.00
C LYS A 199 -17.00 7.23 12.98
N GLY A 200 -16.64 7.56 14.23
CA GLY A 200 -16.46 6.57 15.31
C GLY A 200 -15.18 6.70 16.13
N SER A 201 -14.22 7.53 15.69
CA SER A 201 -13.02 7.82 16.47
C SER A 201 -13.34 8.73 17.65
N ARG A 202 -13.00 8.30 18.86
CA ARG A 202 -12.90 9.19 20.02
C ARG A 202 -11.42 9.34 20.37
N PRO A 203 -10.86 10.56 20.36
CA PRO A 203 -11.50 11.85 20.09
C PRO A 203 -11.86 12.09 18.61
N GLN A 204 -12.84 12.97 18.38
CA GLN A 204 -13.24 13.40 17.04
C GLN A 204 -12.15 14.29 16.44
N THR A 205 -11.59 13.86 15.32
CA THR A 205 -10.59 14.64 14.56
C THR A 205 -11.16 15.20 13.28
N TYR A 206 -10.54 16.29 12.83
CA TYR A 206 -10.92 17.04 11.65
C TYR A 206 -9.77 17.13 10.64
N LYS A 207 -10.15 17.42 9.39
CA LYS A 207 -9.25 17.62 8.25
C LYS A 207 -9.64 18.86 7.45
N VAL A 208 -8.64 19.55 6.93
CA VAL A 208 -8.82 20.66 5.98
C VAL A 208 -7.78 20.59 4.86
N ILE A 209 -8.22 20.93 3.65
CA ILE A 209 -7.36 20.97 2.46
C ILE A 209 -7.35 22.40 1.93
N SER A 210 -6.16 22.93 1.63
CA SER A 210 -5.97 24.20 0.94
C SER A 210 -5.14 23.98 -0.32
N THR A 211 -5.60 24.51 -1.44
CA THR A 211 -4.89 24.39 -2.72
C THR A 211 -4.39 25.74 -3.20
N LEU A 212 -3.09 25.90 -3.42
CA LEU A 212 -2.46 27.10 -3.98
C LEU A 212 -2.11 26.89 -5.46
N THR A 213 -2.48 27.85 -6.31
CA THR A 213 -2.05 27.88 -7.71
C THR A 213 -0.70 28.56 -7.83
N ILE A 214 0.26 27.89 -8.47
CA ILE A 214 1.63 28.36 -8.69
C ILE A 214 1.95 28.43 -10.18
N THR A 215 2.93 29.25 -10.55
CA THR A 215 3.47 29.34 -11.92
C THR A 215 4.69 28.45 -12.05
N GLU A 216 4.93 27.94 -13.26
CA GLU A 216 6.12 27.16 -13.57
C GLU A 216 7.41 27.96 -13.36
N SER A 217 7.41 29.25 -13.71
CA SER A 217 8.57 30.13 -13.53
C SER A 217 8.98 30.22 -12.06
N ASP A 218 8.03 30.42 -11.17
CA ASP A 218 8.29 30.62 -9.75
C ASP A 218 8.73 29.29 -9.11
N TRP A 219 8.14 28.18 -9.54
CA TRP A 219 8.53 26.85 -9.09
C TRP A 219 9.96 26.50 -9.51
N LEU A 220 10.32 26.69 -10.79
CA LEU A 220 11.65 26.36 -11.31
C LEU A 220 12.75 27.33 -10.83
N ASN A 221 12.39 28.55 -10.42
CA ASN A 221 13.31 29.52 -9.81
C ASN A 221 13.63 29.22 -8.33
N LEU A 222 13.26 28.03 -7.84
CA LEU A 222 13.49 27.58 -6.46
C LEU A 222 12.75 28.41 -5.40
N ASN A 223 11.68 29.12 -5.76
CA ASN A 223 10.87 29.85 -4.79
C ASN A 223 10.31 28.87 -3.75
N VAL A 224 10.35 29.27 -2.48
CA VAL A 224 9.91 28.46 -1.35
C VAL A 224 8.45 28.79 -1.04
N PHE A 225 7.57 27.82 -1.29
CA PHE A 225 6.17 27.90 -0.93
C PHE A 225 5.97 27.25 0.44
N THR A 226 5.36 27.99 1.36
CA THR A 226 5.10 27.54 2.73
C THR A 226 3.60 27.46 2.95
N CYS A 227 3.10 26.26 3.27
CA CYS A 227 1.77 26.15 3.87
C CYS A 227 1.89 26.41 5.37
N ARG A 228 1.21 27.44 5.87
CA ARG A 228 1.16 27.82 7.28
C ARG A 228 -0.23 27.56 7.83
N VAL A 229 -0.29 26.81 8.92
CA VAL A 229 -1.51 26.36 9.58
C VAL A 229 -1.47 26.84 11.03
N ASP A 230 -2.37 27.76 11.38
CA ASP A 230 -2.51 28.27 12.74
C ASP A 230 -3.69 27.55 13.43
N HIS A 231 -3.43 26.90 14.55
CA HIS A 231 -4.40 26.11 15.33
C HIS A 231 -4.15 26.33 16.82
N ARG A 232 -5.20 26.74 17.56
CA ARG A 232 -5.16 27.04 19.01
C ARG A 232 -4.00 27.93 19.47
N GLY A 233 -3.59 28.90 18.64
CA GLY A 233 -2.48 29.82 18.94
C GLY A 233 -1.09 29.24 18.67
N LEU A 234 -0.99 27.99 18.21
CA LEU A 234 0.23 27.39 17.68
C LEU A 234 0.25 27.50 16.16
N THR A 235 1.46 27.61 15.60
CA THR A 235 1.68 27.67 14.16
C THR A 235 2.44 26.42 13.73
N PHE A 236 1.89 25.71 12.74
CA PHE A 236 2.48 24.56 12.07
C PHE A 236 2.74 24.96 10.62
N TRP A 237 3.81 24.46 10.02
CA TRP A 237 4.10 24.78 8.63
C TRP A 237 4.88 23.70 7.92
N LYS A 238 4.79 23.71 6.59
CA LYS A 238 5.60 22.87 5.72
C LYS A 238 6.07 23.69 4.53
N ASN A 239 7.37 23.66 4.29
CA ASN A 239 8.01 24.32 3.16
C ASN A 239 8.19 23.32 2.02
N VAL A 240 7.93 23.77 0.80
CA VAL A 240 8.18 23.02 -0.43
C VAL A 240 8.79 23.95 -1.48
N SER A 241 9.67 23.40 -2.30
CA SER A 241 10.19 24.05 -3.50
C SER A 241 10.46 22.97 -4.55
N SER A 242 10.91 23.36 -5.73
CA SER A 242 11.32 22.42 -6.77
C SER A 242 12.57 21.61 -6.43
N THR A 243 13.30 21.92 -5.35
CA THR A 243 14.34 21.01 -4.85
C THR A 243 13.70 19.85 -4.12
N CYS A 244 13.91 18.63 -4.62
CA CYS A 244 13.65 17.43 -3.85
C CYS A 244 14.45 17.50 -2.55
N ALA A 245 13.78 17.46 -1.38
CA ALA A 245 14.46 16.94 -0.20
C ALA A 245 14.98 15.56 -0.60
N ALA A 246 16.26 15.27 -0.34
CA ALA A 246 16.90 14.01 -0.72
C ALA A 246 16.08 12.83 -0.18
N SER A 247 15.14 12.35 -1.01
CA SER A 247 14.57 11.03 -0.92
C SER A 247 15.71 10.03 -1.12
N PRO A 248 15.63 8.81 -0.56
CA PRO A 248 16.59 7.77 -0.90
C PRO A 248 16.64 7.69 -2.42
N SER A 249 17.81 7.95 -2.98
CA SER A 249 17.97 8.15 -4.41
C SER A 249 17.49 6.90 -5.14
N THR A 250 16.41 7.03 -5.93
CA THR A 250 16.15 6.08 -7.02
C THR A 250 17.08 6.46 -8.16
N ASP A 251 18.39 6.35 -7.91
CA ASP A 251 19.39 6.62 -8.94
C ASP A 251 19.10 5.72 -10.14
N ILE A 252 19.22 6.27 -11.35
CA ILE A 252 19.16 5.48 -12.57
C ILE A 252 20.31 4.48 -12.50
N LEU A 253 20.01 3.19 -12.60
CA LEU A 253 21.01 2.13 -12.53
C LEU A 253 21.19 1.50 -13.90
N ALA A 254 22.43 1.38 -14.33
CA ALA A 254 22.81 0.69 -15.55
C ALA A 254 23.58 -0.60 -15.22
N PHE A 255 23.12 -1.72 -15.80
CA PHE A 255 23.66 -3.05 -15.61
C PHE A 255 24.05 -3.66 -16.96
N PRO A 256 25.36 -3.81 -17.25
CA PRO A 256 25.77 -4.56 -18.42
C PRO A 256 25.59 -6.06 -18.14
N ILE A 257 24.94 -6.76 -19.07
CA ILE A 257 24.60 -8.17 -19.01
C ILE A 257 25.46 -8.89 -20.07
N PRO A 258 26.23 -9.93 -19.68
CA PRO A 258 27.05 -10.68 -20.62
C PRO A 258 26.20 -11.48 -21.60
N PRO A 259 26.71 -11.75 -22.81
CA PRO A 259 26.09 -12.66 -23.76
C PRO A 259 26.04 -14.07 -23.17
N SER A 260 24.98 -14.83 -23.49
CA SER A 260 24.90 -16.24 -23.12
C SER A 260 25.74 -17.10 -24.07
N PHE A 261 26.32 -18.18 -23.55
CA PHE A 261 27.00 -19.20 -24.33
C PHE A 261 26.07 -19.79 -25.39
N ALA A 262 24.80 -20.06 -25.04
CA ALA A 262 23.81 -20.59 -25.95
C ALA A 262 23.59 -19.67 -27.16
N ASP A 263 23.42 -18.37 -26.94
CA ASP A 263 23.21 -17.39 -28.02
C ASP A 263 24.44 -17.28 -28.91
N ILE A 264 25.64 -17.23 -28.32
CA ILE A 264 26.90 -17.20 -29.08
C ILE A 264 27.06 -18.47 -29.91
N PHE A 265 26.81 -19.64 -29.30
CA PHE A 265 26.96 -20.93 -29.96
C PHE A 265 26.03 -21.07 -31.17
N LEU A 266 24.78 -20.61 -31.04
CA LEU A 266 23.76 -20.69 -32.09
C LEU A 266 23.93 -19.61 -33.18
N THR A 267 24.19 -18.35 -32.79
CA THR A 267 24.21 -17.22 -33.73
C THR A 267 25.61 -16.88 -34.25
N LYS A 268 26.66 -17.45 -33.65
CA LYS A 268 28.07 -17.08 -33.87
C LYS A 268 28.36 -15.59 -33.60
N SER A 269 27.50 -14.93 -32.81
CA SER A 269 27.63 -13.53 -32.45
C SER A 269 27.43 -13.33 -30.95
N ALA A 270 28.23 -12.45 -30.34
CA ALA A 270 28.12 -12.11 -28.93
C ALA A 270 27.21 -10.89 -28.75
N LYS A 271 26.03 -11.11 -28.17
CA LYS A 271 25.03 -10.08 -27.94
C LYS A 271 25.20 -9.42 -26.56
N LEU A 272 25.74 -8.21 -26.55
CA LEU A 272 25.90 -7.39 -25.35
C LEU A 272 24.58 -6.68 -25.03
N SER A 273 24.13 -6.72 -23.78
CA SER A 273 22.89 -6.05 -23.35
C SER A 273 23.17 -5.13 -22.18
N CYS A 274 22.63 -3.91 -22.19
CA CYS A 274 22.76 -2.96 -21.08
C CYS A 274 21.37 -2.62 -20.57
N LEU A 275 21.01 -3.17 -19.41
CA LEU A 275 19.73 -2.93 -18.76
C LEU A 275 19.80 -1.67 -17.90
N VAL A 276 18.93 -0.71 -18.19
CA VAL A 276 18.79 0.54 -17.45
C VAL A 276 17.46 0.51 -16.70
N THR A 277 17.49 0.80 -15.40
CA THR A 277 16.34 0.74 -14.49
C THR A 277 16.19 2.05 -13.71
N ASN A 278 15.07 2.21 -13.00
CA ASN A 278 14.70 3.42 -12.25
C ASN A 278 14.55 4.67 -13.13
N LEU A 279 14.11 4.51 -14.37
CA LEU A 279 13.88 5.65 -15.27
C LEU A 279 12.54 6.31 -14.93
N ALA A 280 12.53 7.60 -14.64
CA ALA A 280 11.30 8.38 -14.48
C ALA A 280 10.64 8.68 -15.84
N THR A 281 11.45 8.88 -16.90
CA THR A 281 11.01 9.16 -18.28
C THR A 281 11.97 8.52 -19.29
N TYR A 282 11.54 8.30 -20.53
CA TYR A 282 12.40 7.76 -21.61
C TYR A 282 12.85 8.82 -22.64
N ASP A 283 12.24 10.00 -22.68
CA ASP A 283 12.43 11.00 -23.77
C ASP A 283 13.87 11.46 -23.99
N THR A 284 14.70 11.45 -22.95
CA THR A 284 16.11 11.87 -23.01
C THR A 284 17.08 10.74 -22.77
N LEU A 285 16.58 9.49 -22.77
CA LEU A 285 17.44 8.34 -22.60
C LEU A 285 18.18 8.08 -23.90
N ASN A 286 19.50 7.96 -23.80
CA ASN A 286 20.33 7.41 -24.85
C ASN A 286 21.28 6.38 -24.24
N ILE A 287 21.25 5.18 -24.83
CA ILE A 287 22.10 4.05 -24.47
C ILE A 287 22.97 3.76 -25.69
N SER A 288 24.28 3.84 -25.54
CA SER A 288 25.23 3.54 -26.61
C SER A 288 26.28 2.55 -26.15
N TRP A 289 26.63 1.63 -27.04
CA TRP A 289 27.76 0.73 -26.87
C TRP A 289 28.97 1.22 -27.67
N SER A 290 30.15 0.98 -27.11
CA SER A 290 31.42 1.25 -27.77
C SER A 290 32.48 0.25 -27.28
N SER A 291 33.52 0.02 -28.07
CA SER A 291 34.71 -0.67 -27.59
C SER A 291 35.48 0.23 -26.62
N LYS A 292 36.35 -0.33 -25.76
CA LYS A 292 37.24 0.46 -24.88
C LYS A 292 38.10 1.47 -25.66
N SER A 293 38.43 1.16 -26.91
CA SER A 293 39.20 2.03 -27.80
C SER A 293 38.41 3.26 -28.32
N GLY A 294 37.10 3.28 -28.11
CA GLY A 294 36.21 4.38 -28.48
C GLY A 294 35.46 4.17 -29.80
N GLU A 295 35.61 3.01 -30.45
CA GLU A 295 34.85 2.68 -31.66
C GLU A 295 33.37 2.45 -31.29
N PRO A 296 32.42 3.16 -31.92
CA PRO A 296 30.99 3.00 -31.64
C PRO A 296 30.46 1.69 -32.21
N LEU A 297 29.54 1.05 -31.48
CA LEU A 297 28.83 -0.15 -31.92
C LEU A 297 27.37 0.18 -32.23
N GLU A 298 26.81 -0.45 -33.27
CA GLU A 298 25.39 -0.30 -33.59
C GLU A 298 24.54 -0.79 -32.41
N THR A 299 23.79 0.15 -31.82
CA THR A 299 23.05 -0.09 -30.57
C THR A 299 21.55 0.04 -30.81
N ASN A 300 20.85 -1.08 -30.69
CA ASN A 300 19.40 -1.15 -30.77
C ASN A 300 18.80 -0.97 -29.37
N THR A 301 18.07 0.12 -29.15
CA THR A 301 17.43 0.40 -27.87
C THR A 301 15.98 -0.06 -27.86
N LYS A 302 15.62 -0.89 -26.89
CA LYS A 302 14.24 -1.34 -26.65
C LYS A 302 13.75 -0.84 -25.30
N ILE A 303 12.67 -0.07 -25.30
CA ILE A 303 11.99 0.39 -24.09
C ILE A 303 11.11 -0.75 -23.57
N MET A 304 11.16 -1.02 -22.26
CA MET A 304 10.35 -2.03 -21.58
C MET A 304 9.12 -1.39 -20.91
N GLU A 305 8.16 -2.21 -20.51
CA GLU A 305 6.92 -1.77 -19.88
C GLU A 305 7.16 -1.09 -18.52
N SER A 306 6.19 -0.28 -18.11
CA SER A 306 6.20 0.42 -16.81
C SER A 306 6.11 -0.58 -15.66
N HIS A 307 6.98 -0.41 -14.67
CA HIS A 307 6.93 -1.16 -13.43
C HIS A 307 5.79 -0.66 -12.53
N PRO A 308 5.25 -1.49 -11.60
CA PRO A 308 4.23 -1.07 -10.64
C PRO A 308 4.62 0.12 -9.76
N ASN A 309 5.92 0.40 -9.64
CA ASN A 309 6.47 1.55 -8.93
C ASN A 309 6.47 2.86 -9.77
N GLY A 310 5.88 2.85 -10.97
CA GLY A 310 5.81 4.03 -11.85
C GLY A 310 7.11 4.39 -12.57
N THR A 311 8.15 3.54 -12.50
CA THR A 311 9.40 3.71 -13.23
C THR A 311 9.43 2.84 -14.49
N PHE A 312 10.30 3.18 -15.43
CA PHE A 312 10.52 2.44 -16.68
C PHE A 312 11.86 1.71 -16.64
N SER A 313 12.01 0.75 -17.54
CA SER A 313 13.30 0.15 -17.88
C SER A 313 13.52 0.15 -19.37
N ALA A 314 14.78 0.14 -19.77
CA ALA A 314 15.16 0.08 -21.17
C ALA A 314 16.41 -0.79 -21.31
N VAL A 315 16.54 -1.44 -22.46
CA VAL A 315 17.71 -2.25 -22.77
C VAL A 315 18.35 -1.77 -24.07
N GLY A 316 19.64 -1.44 -24.02
CA GLY A 316 20.45 -1.18 -25.20
C GLY A 316 21.23 -2.42 -25.59
N VAL A 317 21.04 -2.91 -26.81
CA VAL A 317 21.61 -4.16 -27.31
C VAL A 317 22.58 -3.87 -28.45
N ALA A 318 23.78 -4.42 -28.37
CA ALA A 318 24.76 -4.40 -29.46
C ALA A 318 25.29 -5.81 -29.73
N SER A 319 25.64 -6.10 -30.97
CA SER A 319 26.24 -7.37 -31.38
C SER A 319 27.72 -7.17 -31.67
N VAL A 320 28.57 -8.11 -31.23
CA VAL A 320 30.01 -8.11 -31.50
C VAL A 320 30.47 -9.50 -31.94
N CYS A 321 31.66 -9.59 -32.53
CA CYS A 321 32.25 -10.87 -32.93
C CYS A 321 32.50 -11.78 -31.72
N MET A 322 32.30 -13.09 -31.92
CA MET A 322 32.58 -14.11 -30.90
C MET A 322 34.05 -14.09 -30.47
N GLU A 323 34.96 -13.92 -31.43
CA GLU A 323 36.41 -13.89 -31.19
C GLU A 323 36.81 -12.71 -30.31
N ASP A 324 36.16 -11.57 -30.49
CA ASP A 324 36.43 -10.37 -29.71
C ASP A 324 36.02 -10.54 -28.25
N TRP A 325 34.86 -11.15 -28.02
CA TRP A 325 34.40 -11.51 -26.68
C TRP A 325 35.32 -12.57 -26.02
N ASP A 326 35.67 -13.63 -26.76
CA ASP A 326 36.52 -14.72 -26.26
C ASP A 326 37.97 -14.28 -25.99
N ASN A 327 38.47 -13.33 -26.77
CA ASN A 327 39.76 -12.66 -26.55
C ASN A 327 39.72 -11.61 -25.42
N ARG A 328 38.61 -11.55 -24.66
CA ARG A 328 38.44 -10.64 -23.51
C ARG A 328 38.56 -9.16 -23.90
N LYS A 329 38.13 -8.78 -25.11
CA LYS A 329 37.98 -7.35 -25.42
C LYS A 329 36.94 -6.75 -24.47
N GLU A 330 37.20 -5.52 -24.05
CA GLU A 330 36.34 -4.79 -23.12
C GLU A 330 35.44 -3.82 -23.87
N PHE A 331 34.17 -3.81 -23.49
CA PHE A 331 33.12 -3.01 -24.08
C PHE A 331 32.50 -2.09 -23.03
N VAL A 332 32.02 -0.94 -23.48
CA VAL A 332 31.50 0.12 -22.62
C VAL A 332 30.08 0.46 -23.03
N CYS A 333 29.14 0.25 -22.12
CA CYS A 333 27.81 0.83 -22.19
C CYS A 333 27.84 2.24 -21.59
N THR A 334 27.48 3.24 -22.39
CA THR A 334 27.33 4.62 -21.97
C THR A 334 25.85 4.98 -21.92
N VAL A 335 25.38 5.42 -20.76
CA VAL A 335 24.00 5.83 -20.51
C VAL A 335 23.96 7.32 -20.21
N THR A 336 23.21 8.06 -21.02
CA THR A 336 22.95 9.48 -20.81
C THR A 336 21.46 9.70 -20.58
N HIS A 337 21.14 10.50 -19.57
CA HIS A 337 19.78 10.90 -19.25
C HIS A 337 19.81 12.29 -18.59
N ARG A 338 18.73 13.08 -18.72
CA ARG A 338 18.64 14.42 -18.10
C ARG A 338 18.79 14.40 -16.58
N ASP A 339 18.41 13.30 -15.94
CA ASP A 339 18.47 13.13 -14.48
C ASP A 339 19.84 12.57 -14.03
N LEU A 340 20.77 12.34 -14.96
CA LEU A 340 22.15 11.98 -14.65
C LEU A 340 23.04 13.23 -14.75
N PRO A 341 23.79 13.58 -13.68
CA PRO A 341 24.69 14.74 -13.71
C PRO A 341 25.85 14.56 -14.71
N SER A 342 26.21 13.31 -14.99
CA SER A 342 27.22 12.93 -15.98
C SER A 342 26.85 11.60 -16.63
N PRO A 343 27.26 11.33 -17.88
CA PRO A 343 27.07 10.03 -18.52
C PRO A 343 27.59 8.88 -17.64
N GLN A 344 26.74 7.90 -17.36
CA GLN A 344 27.18 6.68 -16.67
C GLN A 344 27.86 5.75 -17.65
N LYS A 345 29.08 5.31 -17.32
CA LYS A 345 29.82 4.33 -18.11
C LYS A 345 29.93 3.03 -17.33
N LYS A 346 29.52 1.92 -17.95
CA LYS A 346 29.62 0.57 -17.40
C LYS A 346 30.40 -0.31 -18.35
N PHE A 347 31.38 -1.03 -17.80
CA PHE A 347 32.32 -1.84 -18.55
C PHE A 347 31.93 -3.31 -18.44
N ILE A 348 32.13 -4.06 -19.52
CA ILE A 348 31.95 -5.52 -19.54
C ILE A 348 33.00 -6.18 -20.41
N SER A 349 33.47 -7.33 -19.96
CA SER A 349 34.35 -8.24 -20.68
C SER A 349 34.09 -9.65 -20.19
N LYS A 350 34.56 -10.66 -20.93
CA LYS A 350 34.50 -12.05 -20.49
C LYS A 350 35.28 -12.19 -19.16
N PRO A 351 34.68 -12.78 -18.09
CA PRO A 351 35.36 -12.95 -16.80
C PRO A 351 36.70 -13.68 -16.91
N ASN A 352 37.66 -13.30 -16.06
CA ASN A 352 38.97 -13.95 -16.00
C ASN A 352 38.90 -15.34 -15.34
N GLU A 353 39.79 -16.24 -15.77
CA GLU A 353 40.21 -17.48 -15.08
C GLU A 353 39.12 -18.26 -14.31
N VAL A 354 38.06 -18.67 -15.00
CA VAL A 354 37.23 -19.79 -14.51
C VAL A 354 37.88 -21.08 -14.98
N ALA A 355 38.29 -21.95 -14.05
CA ALA A 355 38.80 -23.28 -14.38
C ALA A 355 37.72 -24.04 -15.16
N LYS A 356 38.00 -24.31 -16.43
CA LYS A 356 37.03 -24.95 -17.32
C LYS A 356 36.95 -26.43 -17.01
N HIS A 357 35.74 -26.90 -16.73
CA HIS A 357 35.47 -28.33 -16.51
C HIS A 357 34.37 -28.80 -17.47
N PRO A 358 34.62 -29.85 -18.28
CA PRO A 358 33.63 -30.37 -19.22
C PRO A 358 32.48 -31.09 -18.49
N PRO A 359 31.22 -30.91 -18.92
CA PRO A 359 30.07 -31.60 -18.34
C PRO A 359 30.12 -33.10 -18.56
N ALA A 360 29.75 -33.83 -17.51
CA ALA A 360 29.35 -35.22 -17.60
C ALA A 360 27.83 -35.31 -17.79
N VAL A 361 27.41 -35.89 -18.92
CA VAL A 361 25.99 -36.03 -19.29
C VAL A 361 25.53 -37.46 -19.05
N TYR A 362 24.49 -37.60 -18.23
CA TYR A 362 23.82 -38.85 -17.89
C TYR A 362 22.37 -38.79 -18.34
N LEU A 363 21.95 -39.78 -19.13
CA LEU A 363 20.58 -39.87 -19.61
C LEU A 363 19.86 -41.01 -18.88
N LEU A 364 18.82 -40.67 -18.15
CA LEU A 364 18.04 -41.57 -17.32
C LEU A 364 16.71 -41.87 -18.02
N PRO A 365 16.42 -43.14 -18.36
CA PRO A 365 15.14 -43.53 -18.94
C PRO A 365 14.01 -43.38 -17.92
N PRO A 366 12.74 -43.40 -18.37
CA PRO A 366 11.59 -43.36 -17.47
C PRO A 366 11.60 -44.49 -16.45
N ALA A 367 11.17 -44.18 -15.22
CA ALA A 367 11.04 -45.18 -14.18
C ALA A 367 9.94 -46.19 -14.56
N ARG A 368 10.11 -47.46 -14.20
CA ARG A 368 9.16 -48.53 -14.57
C ARG A 368 7.77 -48.25 -14.01
N GLU A 369 7.70 -47.65 -12.83
CA GLU A 369 6.48 -47.27 -12.13
C GLU A 369 5.69 -46.21 -12.90
N GLN A 370 6.36 -45.25 -13.55
CA GLN A 370 5.71 -44.22 -14.38
C GLN A 370 5.04 -44.82 -15.62
N LEU A 371 5.69 -45.83 -16.23
CA LEU A 371 5.15 -46.53 -17.40
C LEU A 371 3.93 -47.40 -17.05
N ILE A 372 3.85 -47.92 -15.82
CA ILE A 372 2.72 -48.74 -15.36
C ILE A 372 1.46 -47.90 -15.13
N LEU A 373 1.63 -46.65 -14.67
CA LEU A 373 0.53 -45.75 -14.35
C LEU A 373 -0.17 -45.15 -15.59
N ARG A 374 0.42 -45.28 -16.79
CA ARG A 374 -0.13 -44.84 -18.09
C ARG A 374 -0.50 -43.35 -18.22
N GLU A 375 0.04 -42.50 -17.34
CA GLU A 375 -0.26 -41.06 -17.37
C GLU A 375 0.76 -40.29 -18.21
N SER A 376 2.04 -40.32 -17.82
CA SER A 376 3.15 -39.73 -18.57
C SER A 376 4.48 -40.31 -18.11
N ALA A 377 5.42 -40.47 -19.02
CA ALA A 377 6.76 -40.97 -18.75
C ALA A 377 7.77 -39.83 -18.93
N THR A 378 8.87 -39.84 -18.16
CA THR A 378 9.86 -38.75 -18.20
C THR A 378 11.25 -39.28 -18.48
N VAL A 379 11.91 -38.73 -19.49
CA VAL A 379 13.34 -38.95 -19.74
C VAL A 379 14.11 -37.80 -19.10
N THR A 380 15.11 -38.11 -18.27
CA THR A 380 15.87 -37.08 -17.54
C THR A 380 17.30 -37.01 -18.03
N CYS A 381 17.75 -35.84 -18.46
CA CYS A 381 19.13 -35.55 -18.78
C CYS A 381 19.78 -34.83 -17.60
N LEU A 382 20.61 -35.53 -16.83
CA LEU A 382 21.41 -34.97 -15.74
C LEU A 382 22.78 -34.57 -16.26
N VAL A 383 23.13 -33.31 -16.12
CA VAL A 383 24.41 -32.74 -16.53
C VAL A 383 25.13 -32.24 -15.29
N LYS A 384 26.33 -32.73 -14.99
CA LYS A 384 27.07 -32.38 -13.76
C LYS A 384 28.57 -32.21 -13.98
N GLY A 385 29.25 -31.64 -12.99
CA GLY A 385 30.70 -31.48 -12.97
C GLY A 385 31.25 -30.44 -13.94
N PHE A 386 30.43 -29.49 -14.41
CA PHE A 386 30.85 -28.49 -15.40
C PHE A 386 31.16 -27.13 -14.78
N SER A 387 32.02 -26.36 -15.45
CA SER A 387 32.31 -24.98 -15.12
C SER A 387 32.85 -24.27 -16.38
N PRO A 388 32.41 -23.04 -16.70
CA PRO A 388 31.51 -22.15 -15.93
C PRO A 388 30.04 -22.59 -15.94
N ALA A 389 29.17 -21.85 -15.25
CA ALA A 389 27.75 -22.20 -15.09
C ALA A 389 26.94 -22.12 -16.39
N ASP A 390 27.38 -21.39 -17.41
CA ASP A 390 26.60 -21.16 -18.63
C ASP A 390 26.62 -22.40 -19.55
N ILE A 391 25.44 -22.92 -19.90
CA ILE A 391 25.28 -24.20 -20.59
C ILE A 391 24.04 -24.21 -21.48
N PHE A 392 24.14 -24.88 -22.62
CA PHE A 392 23.03 -25.09 -23.55
C PHE A 392 22.53 -26.54 -23.45
N VAL A 393 21.21 -26.75 -23.39
CA VAL A 393 20.59 -28.08 -23.41
C VAL A 393 19.42 -28.08 -24.38
N GLN A 394 19.42 -29.02 -25.31
CA GLN A 394 18.36 -29.21 -26.30
C GLN A 394 18.04 -30.70 -26.46
N TRP A 395 16.77 -31.02 -26.64
CA TRP A 395 16.35 -32.39 -26.94
C TRP A 395 16.11 -32.59 -28.43
N LEU A 396 16.48 -33.77 -28.92
CA LEU A 396 16.11 -34.25 -30.25
C LEU A 396 15.24 -35.52 -30.12
N GLN A 397 14.26 -35.66 -31.00
CA GLN A 397 13.50 -36.89 -31.21
C GLN A 397 13.70 -37.33 -32.66
N ARG A 398 14.11 -38.59 -32.89
CA ARG A 398 14.47 -39.09 -34.24
C ARG A 398 15.49 -38.20 -34.98
N GLY A 399 16.41 -37.59 -34.23
CA GLY A 399 17.42 -36.66 -34.76
C GLY A 399 16.90 -35.26 -35.11
N GLN A 400 15.62 -34.96 -34.89
CA GLN A 400 15.05 -33.63 -35.13
C GLN A 400 14.90 -32.83 -33.82
N PRO A 401 15.16 -31.51 -33.82
CA PRO A 401 14.97 -30.66 -32.66
C PRO A 401 13.54 -30.68 -32.12
N LEU A 402 13.40 -30.97 -30.83
CA LEU A 402 12.15 -30.82 -30.11
C LEU A 402 11.92 -29.37 -29.71
N SER A 403 10.66 -28.96 -29.75
CA SER A 403 10.22 -27.66 -29.27
C SER A 403 10.35 -27.56 -27.75
N SER A 404 10.69 -26.35 -27.27
CA SER A 404 11.01 -26.09 -25.86
C SER A 404 9.81 -26.21 -24.92
N ASP A 405 8.58 -26.32 -25.41
CA ASP A 405 7.37 -26.58 -24.63
C ASP A 405 7.25 -28.05 -24.17
N LYS A 406 8.05 -28.97 -24.75
CA LYS A 406 8.01 -30.41 -24.43
C LYS A 406 8.92 -30.82 -23.27
N TYR A 407 9.87 -29.98 -22.91
CA TYR A 407 10.84 -30.27 -21.85
C TYR A 407 11.11 -29.05 -20.97
N VAL A 408 11.57 -29.31 -19.75
CA VAL A 408 11.93 -28.27 -18.78
C VAL A 408 13.37 -28.45 -18.38
N THR A 409 14.19 -27.41 -18.53
CA THR A 409 15.59 -27.40 -18.09
C THR A 409 15.75 -26.49 -16.88
N SER A 410 16.33 -26.99 -15.80
CA SER A 410 16.61 -26.19 -14.61
C SER A 410 17.73 -25.19 -14.86
N ALA A 411 17.74 -24.07 -14.11
CA ALA A 411 18.92 -23.21 -14.08
C ALA A 411 20.13 -23.96 -13.49
N PRO A 412 21.36 -23.70 -13.96
CA PRO A 412 22.58 -24.28 -13.40
C PRO A 412 22.72 -23.95 -11.90
N MET A 413 22.93 -24.97 -11.08
CA MET A 413 23.08 -24.85 -9.63
C MET A 413 24.45 -25.34 -9.18
N PRO A 414 25.04 -24.78 -8.11
CA PRO A 414 26.29 -25.28 -7.54
C PRO A 414 26.17 -26.75 -7.13
N GLU A 415 27.15 -27.57 -7.52
CA GLU A 415 27.14 -29.00 -7.23
C GLU A 415 27.50 -29.29 -5.75
N PRO A 416 26.63 -30.00 -5.00
CA PRO A 416 26.93 -30.37 -3.62
C PRO A 416 28.21 -31.19 -3.50
N GLY A 417 29.14 -30.74 -2.67
CA GLY A 417 30.42 -31.43 -2.44
C GLY A 417 31.48 -31.20 -3.52
N ALA A 418 31.21 -30.38 -4.54
CA ALA A 418 32.19 -29.99 -5.57
C ALA A 418 32.21 -28.46 -5.77
N PRO A 419 32.96 -27.73 -4.92
CA PRO A 419 33.03 -26.27 -5.00
C PRO A 419 33.50 -25.79 -6.38
N GLY A 420 32.78 -24.83 -6.97
CA GLY A 420 33.13 -24.25 -8.28
C GLY A 420 32.63 -25.05 -9.50
N LEU A 421 32.01 -26.22 -9.29
CA LEU A 421 31.31 -26.99 -10.31
C LEU A 421 29.80 -26.79 -10.20
N TYR A 422 29.13 -26.97 -11.32
CA TYR A 422 27.69 -26.81 -11.48
C TYR A 422 27.07 -28.09 -12.01
N PHE A 423 25.77 -28.23 -11.73
CA PHE A 423 24.91 -29.24 -12.32
C PHE A 423 23.58 -28.63 -12.77
N THR A 424 22.94 -29.25 -13.75
CA THR A 424 21.59 -28.96 -14.19
C THR A 424 20.90 -30.26 -14.61
N HIS A 425 19.57 -30.27 -14.62
CA HIS A 425 18.79 -31.35 -15.19
C HIS A 425 17.77 -30.81 -16.19
N SER A 426 17.53 -31.59 -17.25
CA SER A 426 16.45 -31.36 -18.19
C SER A 426 15.53 -32.56 -18.20
N ILE A 427 14.22 -32.32 -18.09
CA ILE A 427 13.20 -33.36 -18.03
C ILE A 427 12.34 -33.23 -19.28
N LEU A 428 12.34 -34.27 -20.11
CA LEU A 428 11.49 -34.40 -21.27
C LEU A 428 10.30 -35.30 -20.93
N THR A 429 9.08 -34.79 -21.16
CA THR A 429 7.86 -35.59 -21.03
C THR A 429 7.56 -36.31 -22.33
N VAL A 430 7.39 -37.63 -22.26
CA VAL A 430 7.08 -38.50 -23.39
C VAL A 430 5.85 -39.34 -23.10
N THR A 431 5.13 -39.76 -24.13
CA THR A 431 3.99 -40.67 -23.95
C THR A 431 4.47 -42.12 -23.82
N GLU A 432 3.67 -42.96 -23.17
CA GLU A 432 3.98 -44.40 -23.06
C GLU A 432 4.05 -45.05 -24.45
N GLU A 433 3.18 -44.63 -25.38
CA GLU A 433 3.12 -45.15 -26.75
C GLU A 433 4.40 -44.84 -27.53
N GLU A 434 4.87 -43.59 -27.49
CA GLU A 434 6.11 -43.16 -28.15
C GLU A 434 7.34 -43.84 -27.52
N TRP A 435 7.39 -43.94 -26.19
CA TRP A 435 8.47 -44.68 -25.54
C TRP A 435 8.45 -46.16 -25.94
N ASN A 436 7.26 -46.76 -26.02
CA ASN A 436 7.09 -48.17 -26.34
C ASN A 436 7.33 -48.53 -27.80
N SER A 437 7.17 -47.59 -28.74
CA SER A 437 7.45 -47.80 -30.16
C SER A 437 8.95 -47.90 -30.46
N GLY A 438 9.81 -47.61 -29.47
CA GLY A 438 11.26 -47.66 -29.62
C GLY A 438 11.86 -46.37 -30.16
N GLU A 439 11.19 -45.23 -29.94
CA GLU A 439 11.75 -43.93 -30.30
C GLU A 439 13.06 -43.63 -29.58
N THR A 440 13.92 -42.91 -30.28
CA THR A 440 15.20 -42.43 -29.75
C THR A 440 15.07 -40.97 -29.30
N TYR A 441 15.55 -40.73 -28.09
CA TYR A 441 15.58 -39.40 -27.48
C TYR A 441 17.03 -39.03 -27.19
N THR A 442 17.47 -37.90 -27.74
CA THR A 442 18.85 -37.42 -27.60
C THR A 442 18.86 -36.13 -26.80
N CYS A 443 19.67 -36.07 -25.73
CA CYS A 443 20.00 -34.85 -25.03
C CYS A 443 21.31 -34.29 -25.60
N VAL A 444 21.23 -33.14 -26.26
CA VAL A 444 22.37 -32.39 -26.79
C VAL A 444 22.74 -31.32 -25.78
N VAL A 445 24.01 -31.29 -25.39
CA VAL A 445 24.55 -30.38 -24.38
C VAL A 445 25.69 -29.59 -25.00
N GLY A 446 25.53 -28.27 -25.05
CA GLY A 446 26.58 -27.34 -25.47
C GLY A 446 27.26 -26.70 -24.27
N HIS A 447 28.60 -26.65 -24.26
CA HIS A 447 29.36 -26.02 -23.19
C HIS A 447 30.78 -25.65 -23.65
N GLU A 448 31.31 -24.50 -23.22
CA GLU A 448 32.60 -23.98 -23.73
C GLU A 448 33.83 -24.81 -23.34
N ALA A 449 33.70 -25.69 -22.34
CA ALA A 449 34.76 -26.63 -21.94
C ALA A 449 34.77 -27.94 -22.74
N LEU A 450 33.79 -28.17 -23.62
CA LEU A 450 33.74 -29.37 -24.46
C LEU A 450 34.58 -29.23 -25.74
N PRO A 451 35.17 -30.32 -26.24
CA PRO A 451 35.65 -30.37 -27.62
C PRO A 451 34.52 -30.02 -28.59
N HIS A 452 34.78 -29.13 -29.55
CA HIS A 452 33.76 -28.60 -30.47
C HIS A 452 32.53 -27.96 -29.79
N MET A 453 32.64 -27.65 -28.49
CA MET A 453 31.61 -26.99 -27.67
C MET A 453 30.28 -27.75 -27.53
N VAL A 454 30.22 -29.04 -27.90
CA VAL A 454 28.99 -29.84 -27.86
C VAL A 454 29.25 -31.32 -27.56
N THR A 455 28.31 -31.97 -26.89
CA THR A 455 28.26 -33.42 -26.66
C THR A 455 26.81 -33.88 -26.62
N GLU A 456 26.56 -35.17 -26.87
CA GLU A 456 25.21 -35.71 -26.84
C GLU A 456 25.14 -37.11 -26.20
N ARG A 457 23.96 -37.44 -25.70
CA ARG A 457 23.61 -38.77 -25.20
C ARG A 457 22.24 -39.15 -25.73
N THR A 458 22.10 -40.40 -26.14
CA THR A 458 20.84 -40.94 -26.67
C THR A 458 20.37 -42.10 -25.81
N VAL A 459 19.05 -42.21 -25.63
CA VAL A 459 18.40 -43.33 -24.97
C VAL A 459 17.18 -43.76 -25.77
N ASP A 460 16.91 -45.05 -25.76
CA ASP A 460 15.70 -45.66 -26.27
C ASP A 460 15.28 -46.83 -25.37
N LYS A 461 14.16 -47.48 -25.69
CA LYS A 461 13.61 -48.60 -24.91
C LYS A 461 14.49 -49.86 -24.92
N SER A 462 15.17 -50.17 -26.03
CA SER A 462 16.10 -51.30 -26.15
C SER A 462 17.42 -51.03 -25.42
N THR A 463 17.79 -49.74 -25.40
CA THR A 463 18.73 -49.03 -24.55
C THR A 463 19.09 -49.74 -23.27
N GLY A 464 18.23 -49.57 -22.27
CA GLY A 464 18.41 -49.98 -20.86
C GLY A 464 19.70 -49.46 -20.17
N LYS A 465 20.68 -49.00 -20.95
CA LYS A 465 22.05 -48.59 -20.65
C LYS A 465 22.47 -47.58 -21.73
N PRO A 466 22.89 -46.35 -21.36
CA PRO A 466 23.27 -45.32 -22.33
C PRO A 466 24.46 -45.75 -23.19
N THR A 467 24.36 -45.59 -24.51
CA THR A 467 25.49 -45.77 -25.45
C THR A 467 26.17 -44.45 -25.78
N LEU A 468 27.50 -44.44 -25.72
CA LEU A 468 28.36 -43.29 -25.96
C LEU A 468 28.66 -43.21 -27.47
N TYR A 469 28.11 -42.22 -28.17
CA TYR A 469 28.52 -41.87 -29.53
C TYR A 469 29.17 -40.48 -29.52
N ASN A 470 30.40 -40.39 -30.03
CA ASN A 470 31.03 -39.11 -30.38
C ASN A 470 30.68 -38.82 -31.83
N VAL A 471 29.68 -37.97 -32.07
CA VAL A 471 29.38 -37.48 -33.42
C VAL A 471 29.83 -36.03 -33.52
N SER A 472 30.74 -35.78 -34.47
CA SER A 472 31.15 -34.44 -34.87
C SER A 472 30.08 -33.82 -35.76
N LEU A 473 29.28 -32.89 -35.23
CA LEU A 473 28.39 -32.05 -36.03
C LEU A 473 29.22 -31.00 -36.78
N ILE A 474 29.32 -31.15 -38.11
CA ILE A 474 29.83 -30.11 -39.00
C ILE A 474 28.65 -29.16 -39.26
N MET A 475 28.60 -28.03 -38.57
CA MET A 475 27.73 -26.93 -38.96
C MET A 475 28.33 -26.30 -40.23
N SER A 476 27.51 -26.16 -41.28
CA SER A 476 27.92 -25.50 -42.52
C SER A 476 28.37 -24.07 -42.23
N ASP A 477 29.59 -23.73 -42.65
CA ASP A 477 30.15 -22.38 -42.67
C ASP A 477 29.34 -21.49 -43.63
N THR A 478 28.22 -20.96 -43.15
CA THR A 478 27.65 -19.74 -43.72
C THR A 478 28.29 -18.60 -42.96
N GLY A 479 29.40 -18.09 -43.48
CA GLY A 479 30.07 -16.89 -42.98
C GLY A 479 29.09 -15.71 -43.02
N GLY A 480 28.37 -15.52 -41.92
CA GLY A 480 27.71 -14.25 -41.62
C GLY A 480 28.81 -13.25 -41.35
N THR A 481 28.98 -12.30 -42.26
CA THR A 481 29.81 -11.12 -42.01
C THR A 481 29.29 -10.43 -40.77
N CYS A 482 30.02 -10.55 -39.67
CA CYS A 482 29.84 -9.71 -38.51
C CYS A 482 30.36 -8.33 -38.88
N TYR A 483 29.52 -7.30 -38.72
CA TYR A 483 29.90 -5.90 -38.94
C TYR A 483 30.37 -5.26 -37.64
#